data_AF-A0A7S3MD26-F1
#
_entry.id   AF-A0A7S3MD26-F1
#
_cell.length_a   1.000
_cell.length_b   1.000
_cell.length_c   1.000
_cell.angle_alpha   90.00
_cell.angle_beta   90.00
_cell.angle_gamma   90.00
#
_symmetry.space_group_name_H-M   'P 1'
#
loop_
_entity.id
_entity.type
_entity.pdbx_description
1 polymer ?
#
loop_
_entity_poly.entity_id
_entity_poly.type
_entity_poly.pdbx_seq_one_letter_code
_entity_poly.pdbx_strand_id
1 'polypeptide(L)'
;IIIDGFKSYAQKTVVSGFDPQFNAITGLNGTGKSNILDSICFVLGISNLTQVRVGNLQELVYKQGQAGVTKATVSVVFNNADTASSPVGYESHKQITVTRQVAIGGKNKYMINGSTVQQNQVQNMFHSVQLNVNNPHFLIMQGRITKVLNMKPV
;
A
#
# COMPACT_ATOMS: atom_id res chain seq x y z
N ILE A 1 -0.88 6.81 7.50
CA ILE A 1 -0.37 5.47 7.15
C ILE A 1 0.21 4.84 8.40
N ILE A 2 -0.14 3.59 8.69
CA ILE A 2 0.36 2.84 9.85
C ILE A 2 1.09 1.61 9.29
N ILE A 3 2.35 1.42 9.68
CA ILE A 3 3.24 0.39 9.16
C ILE A 3 3.77 -0.43 10.34
N ASP A 4 3.61 -1.75 10.32
CA ASP A 4 4.09 -2.63 11.39
C ASP A 4 4.69 -3.91 10.81
N GLY A 5 5.90 -4.26 11.25
CA GLY A 5 6.63 -5.45 10.79
C GLY A 5 6.91 -5.53 9.29
N PHE A 6 7.02 -4.39 8.59
CA PHE A 6 7.13 -4.32 7.13
C PHE A 6 8.51 -3.83 6.66
N LYS A 7 9.23 -4.67 5.90
CA LYS A 7 10.56 -4.38 5.32
C LYS A 7 11.59 -3.85 6.32
N SER A 8 11.81 -2.53 6.35
CA SER A 8 12.73 -1.86 7.26
C SER A 8 12.09 -1.43 8.58
N TYR A 9 10.75 -1.49 8.68
CA TYR A 9 9.98 -1.08 9.85
C TYR A 9 9.70 -2.29 10.74
N ALA A 10 10.58 -2.55 11.71
CA ALA A 10 10.42 -3.64 12.68
C ALA A 10 9.25 -3.41 13.63
N GLN A 11 9.06 -2.15 14.04
CA GLN A 11 8.08 -1.72 15.02
C GLN A 11 7.00 -0.86 14.35
N LYS A 12 5.84 -0.79 15.01
CA LYS A 12 4.72 0.05 14.58
C LYS A 12 5.16 1.51 14.42
N THR A 13 5.05 2.00 13.19
CA THR A 13 5.38 3.36 12.77
C THR A 13 4.13 4.02 12.22
N VAL A 14 3.82 5.23 12.69
CA VAL A 14 2.68 6.02 12.22
C VAL A 14 3.21 7.20 11.42
N VAL A 15 2.86 7.26 10.14
CA VAL A 15 3.12 8.41 9.27
C VAL A 15 1.81 9.18 9.13
N SER A 16 1.73 10.36 9.74
CA SER A 16 0.55 11.22 9.79
C SER A 16 0.85 12.61 9.21
N GLY A 17 -0.16 13.48 9.15
CA GLY A 17 0.01 14.87 8.70
C GLY A 17 0.16 15.00 7.18
N PHE A 18 -0.47 14.10 6.41
CA PHE A 18 -0.52 14.24 4.96
C PHE A 18 -1.45 15.40 4.56
N ASP A 19 -0.94 16.29 3.73
CA ASP A 19 -1.71 17.37 3.11
C ASP A 19 -2.52 16.82 1.92
N PRO A 20 -3.73 17.34 1.63
CA PRO A 20 -4.53 16.88 0.49
C PRO A 20 -3.90 17.14 -0.89
N GLN A 21 -2.99 18.11 -1.00
CA GLN A 21 -2.44 18.55 -2.28
C GLN A 21 -1.05 17.96 -2.53
N PHE A 22 -0.10 18.21 -1.62
CA PHE A 22 1.29 17.85 -1.85
C PHE A 22 1.99 17.34 -0.59
N ASN A 23 2.72 16.24 -0.76
CA ASN A 23 3.47 15.60 0.32
C ASN A 23 4.87 15.25 -0.16
N ALA A 24 5.88 15.53 0.67
CA ALA A 24 7.26 15.16 0.41
C ALA A 24 7.75 14.17 1.48
N ILE A 25 8.40 13.09 1.04
CA ILE A 25 9.06 12.12 1.92
C ILE A 25 10.56 12.21 1.66
N THR A 26 11.32 12.70 2.64
CA THR A 26 12.75 12.96 2.52
C THR A 26 13.55 12.24 3.61
N GLY A 27 14.88 12.21 3.49
CA GLY A 27 15.79 11.61 4.47
C GLY A 27 16.99 10.90 3.84
N LEU A 28 17.97 10.54 4.67
CA LEU A 28 19.24 9.93 4.25
C LEU A 28 19.06 8.57 3.56
N ASN A 29 20.02 8.16 2.74
CA ASN A 29 19.98 6.84 2.10
C ASN A 29 19.93 5.70 3.14
N GLY A 30 19.16 4.66 2.84
CA GLY A 30 18.97 3.51 3.75
C GLY A 30 17.91 3.67 4.84
N THR A 31 17.32 4.85 5.05
CA THR A 31 16.34 5.09 6.13
C THR A 31 14.92 4.53 5.88
N GLY A 32 14.71 3.79 4.79
CA GLY A 32 13.40 3.15 4.51
C GLY A 32 12.37 4.01 3.78
N LYS A 33 12.71 5.22 3.30
CA LYS A 33 11.79 6.11 2.56
C LYS A 33 10.99 5.43 1.46
N SER A 34 11.67 4.69 0.58
CA SER A 34 11.02 3.96 -0.51
C SER A 34 10.09 2.84 -0.01
N ASN A 35 10.32 2.35 1.21
CA ASN A 35 9.46 1.34 1.82
C ASN A 35 8.13 1.94 2.32
N ILE A 36 8.04 3.26 2.53
CA ILE A 36 6.75 3.94 2.74
C ILE A 36 5.90 3.82 1.48
N LEU A 37 6.49 4.11 0.31
CA LEU A 37 5.79 3.96 -0.97
C LEU A 37 5.40 2.50 -1.22
N ASP A 38 6.30 1.55 -0.96
CA ASP A 38 5.99 0.12 -1.06
C ASP A 38 4.84 -0.29 -0.14
N SER A 39 4.75 0.29 1.07
CA SER A 39 3.67 0.00 2.02
C SER A 39 2.31 0.44 1.47
N ILE A 40 2.26 1.61 0.81
CA ILE A 40 1.04 2.10 0.12
C ILE A 40 0.70 1.15 -1.03
N CYS A 41 1.68 0.82 -1.88
CA CYS A 41 1.51 -0.10 -3.01
C CYS A 41 1.00 -1.48 -2.56
N PHE A 42 1.52 -1.95 -1.43
CA PHE A 42 1.11 -3.20 -0.80
C PHE A 42 -0.38 -3.13 -0.41
N VAL A 43 -0.85 -2.08 0.26
CA VAL A 43 -2.27 -1.93 0.64
C VAL A 43 -3.19 -1.75 -0.56
N LEU A 44 -2.75 -1.01 -1.58
CA LEU A 44 -3.52 -0.84 -2.82
C LEU A 44 -3.68 -2.15 -3.59
N GLY A 45 -2.91 -3.18 -3.26
CA GLY A 45 -3.06 -4.49 -3.89
C GLY A 45 -2.45 -4.56 -5.28
N ILE A 46 -1.37 -3.80 -5.51
CA ILE A 46 -0.58 -3.90 -6.73
C ILE A 46 -0.12 -5.35 -6.90
N SER A 47 -0.60 -5.96 -7.97
CA SER A 47 -0.44 -7.37 -8.31
C SER A 47 0.96 -7.67 -8.89
N ASN A 48 1.60 -6.66 -9.49
CA ASN A 48 2.97 -6.78 -9.96
C ASN A 48 3.97 -6.58 -8.82
N LEU A 49 4.38 -7.68 -8.19
CA LEU A 49 5.31 -7.69 -7.05
C LEU A 49 6.68 -7.07 -7.36
N THR A 50 7.10 -7.00 -8.64
CA THR A 50 8.34 -6.31 -9.03
C THR A 50 8.30 -4.83 -8.69
N GLN A 51 7.11 -4.22 -8.68
CA GLN A 51 6.92 -2.84 -8.26
C GLN A 51 7.22 -2.67 -6.76
N VAL A 52 6.85 -3.67 -5.94
CA VAL A 52 7.17 -3.68 -4.51
C VAL A 52 8.54 -4.32 -4.23
N ARG A 53 9.37 -4.55 -5.26
CA ARG A 53 10.76 -5.01 -5.14
C ARG A 53 10.91 -6.30 -4.34
N VAL A 54 10.00 -7.26 -4.55
CA VAL A 54 10.02 -8.59 -3.92
C VAL A 54 9.61 -9.68 -4.91
N GLY A 55 10.11 -10.90 -4.71
CA GLY A 55 9.70 -12.08 -5.47
C GLY A 55 8.41 -12.73 -4.93
N ASN A 56 8.20 -12.63 -3.62
CA ASN A 56 7.01 -13.14 -2.94
C ASN A 56 6.53 -12.16 -1.85
N LEU A 57 5.26 -12.28 -1.43
CA LEU A 57 4.69 -11.38 -0.42
C LEU A 57 5.29 -11.55 0.98
N GLN A 58 5.82 -12.74 1.31
CA GLN A 58 6.41 -13.01 2.63
C GLN A 58 7.74 -12.26 2.83
N GLU A 59 8.46 -11.94 1.74
CA GLU A 59 9.65 -11.08 1.77
C GLU A 59 9.35 -9.64 2.26
N LEU A 60 8.08 -9.23 2.30
CA LEU A 60 7.68 -7.93 2.85
C LEU A 60 7.70 -7.91 4.37
N VAL A 61 7.73 -9.07 5.04
CA VAL A 61 7.86 -9.15 6.49
C VAL A 61 9.27 -8.72 6.90
N TYR A 62 9.38 -7.95 8.00
CA TYR A 62 10.66 -7.47 8.52
C TYR A 62 11.66 -8.62 8.67
N LYS A 63 12.84 -8.48 8.03
CA LYS A 63 13.89 -9.51 7.98
C LYS A 63 13.36 -10.89 7.56
N GLN A 64 12.30 -10.96 6.75
CA GLN A 64 11.66 -12.19 6.28
C GLN A 64 11.26 -13.15 7.41
N GLY A 65 10.96 -12.63 8.61
CA GLY A 65 10.63 -13.48 9.77
C GLY A 65 11.80 -13.86 10.66
N GLN A 66 13.05 -13.68 10.22
CA GLN A 66 14.23 -14.17 10.94
C GLN A 66 14.52 -13.43 12.26
N ALA A 67 13.91 -12.25 12.45
CA ALA A 67 14.07 -11.42 13.64
C ALA A 67 12.88 -11.53 14.62
N GLY A 68 12.14 -12.64 14.61
CA GLY A 68 10.99 -12.88 15.48
C GLY A 68 9.69 -12.16 15.08
N VAL A 69 9.75 -11.26 14.10
CA VAL A 69 8.57 -10.58 13.52
C VAL A 69 8.04 -11.43 12.37
N THR A 70 6.96 -12.17 12.58
CA THR A 70 6.41 -13.12 11.59
C THR A 70 5.25 -12.57 10.76
N LYS A 71 4.89 -11.31 10.95
CA LYS A 71 3.74 -10.66 10.33
C LYS A 71 4.08 -9.23 9.95
N ALA A 72 3.63 -8.81 8.77
CA ALA A 72 3.57 -7.41 8.38
C ALA A 72 2.12 -6.96 8.24
N THR A 73 1.79 -5.81 8.81
CA THR A 73 0.48 -5.17 8.71
C THR A 73 0.69 -3.73 8.27
N VAL A 74 -0.01 -3.31 7.22
CA VAL A 74 -0.03 -1.93 6.78
C VAL A 74 -1.48 -1.47 6.68
N SER A 75 -1.76 -0.29 7.25
CA SER A 75 -3.08 0.35 7.19
C SER A 75 -2.96 1.75 6.59
N VAL A 76 -3.75 2.03 5.56
CA VAL A 76 -3.92 3.36 5.01
C VAL A 76 -5.27 3.89 5.44
N VAL A 77 -5.27 5.10 5.97
CA VAL A 77 -6.45 5.77 6.50
C VAL A 77 -6.76 6.93 5.56
N PHE A 78 -7.90 6.84 4.89
CA PHE A 78 -8.37 7.81 3.91
C PHE A 78 -9.36 8.77 4.56
N ASN A 79 -9.18 10.06 4.33
CA ASN A 79 -10.22 11.06 4.63
C ASN A 79 -11.35 10.87 3.62
N ASN A 80 -12.57 10.63 4.12
CA ASN A 80 -13.77 10.43 3.31
C ASN A 80 -14.86 11.44 3.73
N ALA A 81 -14.46 12.66 4.10
CA ALA A 81 -15.38 13.71 4.51
C ALA A 81 -16.21 14.28 3.35
N ASP A 82 -15.68 14.24 2.11
CA ASP A 82 -16.43 14.58 0.91
C ASP A 82 -17.16 13.35 0.36
N THR A 83 -18.47 13.30 0.63
CA THR A 83 -19.34 12.19 0.20
C THR A 83 -19.47 12.07 -1.31
N ALA A 84 -19.25 13.15 -2.09
CA ALA A 84 -19.33 13.09 -3.54
C ALA A 84 -18.16 12.30 -4.15
N SER A 85 -17.02 12.26 -3.44
CA SER A 85 -15.83 11.50 -3.82
C SER A 85 -15.74 10.12 -3.14
N SER A 86 -16.75 9.77 -2.33
CA SER A 86 -16.73 8.54 -1.54
C SER A 86 -16.86 7.30 -2.42
N PRO A 87 -16.16 6.20 -2.07
CA PRO A 87 -16.45 4.90 -2.65
C PRO A 87 -17.91 4.49 -2.40
N VAL A 88 -18.47 3.76 -3.36
CA VAL A 88 -19.85 3.27 -3.29
C VAL A 88 -20.04 2.37 -2.07
N GLY A 89 -21.05 2.66 -1.25
CA GLY A 89 -21.38 1.91 -0.03
C GLY A 89 -20.60 2.34 1.22
N TYR A 90 -19.77 3.38 1.14
CA TYR A 90 -19.00 3.92 2.26
C TYR A 90 -19.32 5.39 2.58
N GLU A 91 -20.36 5.95 1.98
CA GLU A 91 -20.75 7.37 2.07
C GLU A 91 -21.09 7.81 3.50
N SER A 92 -21.52 6.88 4.35
CA SER A 92 -21.82 7.12 5.77
C SER A 92 -20.57 7.23 6.65
N HIS A 93 -19.39 6.87 6.13
CA HIS A 93 -18.13 6.87 6.90
C HIS A 93 -17.30 8.10 6.54
N LYS A 94 -17.02 8.97 7.52
CA LYS A 94 -16.12 10.13 7.32
C LYS A 94 -14.65 9.74 7.12
N GLN A 95 -14.31 8.49 7.41
CA GLN A 95 -12.96 7.96 7.30
C GLN A 95 -13.04 6.48 6.93
N ILE A 96 -12.16 6.06 6.03
CA ILE A 96 -12.07 4.67 5.58
C ILE A 96 -10.66 4.16 5.86
N THR A 97 -10.54 3.05 6.58
CA THR A 97 -9.25 2.40 6.86
C THR A 97 -9.15 1.11 6.06
N VAL A 98 -8.20 1.05 5.12
CA VAL A 98 -7.88 -0.17 4.37
C VAL A 98 -6.61 -0.76 4.95
N THR A 99 -6.67 -2.02 5.36
CA THR A 99 -5.53 -2.73 5.94
C THR A 99 -5.23 -3.98 5.12
N ARG A 100 -3.93 -4.22 4.87
CA ARG A 100 -3.45 -5.49 4.31
C ARG A 100 -2.45 -6.11 5.27
N GLN A 101 -2.56 -7.43 5.42
CA GLN A 101 -1.68 -8.22 6.28
C GLN A 101 -1.11 -9.40 5.50
N VAL A 102 0.18 -9.66 5.74
CA VAL A 102 0.89 -10.89 5.33
C VAL A 102 1.56 -11.51 6.55
N ALA A 103 1.58 -12.83 6.63
CA ALA A 103 2.28 -13.57 7.67
C ALA A 103 3.10 -14.70 7.04
N ILE A 104 4.28 -14.96 7.62
CA ILE A 104 5.13 -16.09 7.22
C ILE A 104 4.38 -17.40 7.46
N GLY A 105 4.27 -18.23 6.42
CA GLY A 105 3.49 -19.48 6.48
C GLY A 105 1.98 -19.30 6.71
N GLY A 106 1.48 -18.06 6.71
CA GLY A 106 0.09 -17.73 7.00
C GLY A 106 -0.68 -17.25 5.78
N LYS A 107 -1.95 -16.91 6.00
CA LYS A 107 -2.82 -16.33 4.96
C LYS A 107 -2.66 -14.83 4.89
N ASN A 108 -2.65 -14.31 3.66
CA ASN A 108 -2.80 -12.88 3.40
C ASN A 108 -4.26 -12.47 3.63
N LYS A 109 -4.48 -11.32 4.25
CA LYS A 109 -5.83 -10.82 4.54
C LYS A 109 -5.95 -9.34 4.21
N TYR A 110 -7.13 -8.97 3.75
CA TYR A 110 -7.55 -7.58 3.62
C TYR A 110 -8.63 -7.26 4.64
N MET A 111 -8.64 -6.03 5.12
CA MET A 111 -9.67 -5.52 5.99
C MET A 111 -10.06 -4.11 5.57
N ILE A 112 -11.35 -3.79 5.64
CA ILE A 112 -11.86 -2.42 5.51
C ILE A 112 -12.59 -2.09 6.81
N ASN A 113 -12.21 -0.98 7.46
CA ASN A 113 -12.74 -0.57 8.76
C ASN A 113 -12.73 -1.67 9.83
N GLY A 114 -11.70 -2.53 9.81
CA GLY A 114 -11.55 -3.65 10.75
C GLY A 114 -12.24 -4.96 10.31
N SER A 115 -13.17 -4.91 9.37
CA SER A 115 -13.86 -6.10 8.85
C SER A 115 -13.04 -6.81 7.79
N THR A 116 -12.86 -8.13 7.91
CA THR A 116 -12.12 -8.92 6.90
C THR A 116 -12.92 -9.00 5.61
N VAL A 117 -12.28 -8.69 4.49
CA VAL A 117 -12.90 -8.70 3.15
C VAL A 117 -12.03 -9.45 2.14
N GLN A 118 -12.63 -9.84 1.02
CA GLN A 118 -11.90 -10.42 -0.09
C GLN A 118 -11.11 -9.34 -0.85
N GLN A 119 -10.01 -9.73 -1.51
CA GLN A 119 -9.21 -8.82 -2.32
C GLN A 119 -10.03 -8.10 -3.40
N ASN A 120 -10.95 -8.80 -4.07
CA ASN A 120 -11.81 -8.21 -5.10
C ASN A 120 -12.69 -7.08 -4.56
N GLN A 121 -13.13 -7.14 -3.31
CA GLN A 121 -13.93 -6.07 -2.71
C GLN A 121 -13.10 -4.80 -2.52
N VAL A 122 -11.85 -4.93 -2.06
CA VAL A 122 -10.91 -3.81 -1.95
C VAL A 122 -10.61 -3.21 -3.32
N GLN A 123 -10.41 -4.06 -4.33
CA GLN A 123 -10.21 -3.60 -5.70
C GLN A 123 -11.44 -2.83 -6.19
N ASN A 124 -12.64 -3.38 -6.06
CA ASN A 124 -13.88 -2.72 -6.50
C ASN A 124 -14.08 -1.37 -5.80
N MET A 125 -13.79 -1.29 -4.50
CA MET A 125 -13.83 -0.03 -3.75
C MET A 125 -12.88 1.02 -4.37
N PHE A 126 -11.62 0.67 -4.64
CA PHE A 126 -10.68 1.59 -5.28
C PHE A 126 -11.07 1.95 -6.72
N HIS A 127 -11.61 1.00 -7.50
CA HIS A 127 -12.11 1.29 -8.85
C HIS A 127 -13.29 2.26 -8.84
N SER A 128 -14.16 2.22 -7.82
CA SER A 128 -15.31 3.13 -7.70
C SER A 128 -14.90 4.60 -7.55
N VAL A 129 -13.69 4.87 -7.06
CA VAL A 129 -13.08 6.20 -6.99
C VAL A 129 -12.01 6.42 -8.07
N GLN A 130 -12.10 5.67 -9.17
CA GLN A 130 -11.20 5.74 -10.33
C GLN A 130 -9.72 5.46 -10.03
N LEU A 131 -9.41 4.84 -8.90
CA LEU A 131 -8.06 4.41 -8.55
C LEU A 131 -7.81 3.00 -9.09
N ASN A 132 -7.30 2.92 -10.32
CA ASN A 132 -6.94 1.64 -10.93
C ASN A 132 -5.58 1.12 -10.40
N VAL A 133 -5.66 0.19 -9.46
CA VAL A 133 -4.48 -0.42 -8.81
C VAL A 133 -3.69 -1.39 -9.70
N ASN A 134 -4.30 -1.90 -10.78
CA ASN A 134 -3.69 -2.86 -11.69
C ASN A 134 -2.92 -2.17 -12.83
N ASN A 135 -3.32 -0.96 -13.20
CA ASN A 135 -2.59 -0.12 -14.14
C ASN A 135 -2.21 1.21 -13.49
N PRO A 136 -1.14 1.22 -12.67
CA PRO A 136 -0.81 2.39 -11.86
C PRO A 136 -0.09 3.42 -12.73
N HIS A 137 -0.86 4.14 -13.55
CA HIS A 137 -0.40 5.36 -14.24
C HIS A 137 0.01 6.45 -13.24
N PHE A 138 -0.51 6.39 -12.01
CA PHE A 138 -0.18 7.29 -10.91
C PHE A 138 1.17 6.99 -10.24
N LEU A 139 1.83 5.86 -10.55
CA LEU A 139 3.01 5.40 -9.82
C LEU A 139 4.27 5.45 -10.68
N ILE A 140 5.06 6.50 -10.54
CA ILE A 140 6.35 6.61 -11.22
C ILE A 140 7.44 6.16 -10.25
N MET A 141 7.90 4.92 -10.43
CA MET A 141 9.03 4.39 -9.67
C MET A 141 10.36 4.79 -10.29
N GLN A 142 11.40 4.84 -9.47
CA GLN A 142 12.78 5.00 -9.92
C GLN A 142 13.10 3.93 -10.98
N GLY A 143 13.63 4.35 -12.14
CA GLY A 143 13.92 3.48 -13.30
C GLY A 143 12.75 3.29 -14.28
N ARG A 144 11.52 3.72 -13.96
CA ARG A 144 10.40 3.67 -14.92
C ARG A 144 10.62 4.59 -16.12
N ILE A 145 11.31 5.72 -15.94
CA ILE A 145 11.63 6.65 -17.03
C ILE A 145 12.50 5.99 -18.12
N THR A 146 13.49 5.17 -17.72
CA THR A 146 14.32 4.39 -18.65
C THR A 146 13.52 3.31 -19.38
N LYS A 147 12.48 2.73 -18.75
CA LYS A 147 11.58 1.78 -19.41
C LYS A 147 10.68 2.46 -20.43
N VAL A 148 10.12 3.62 -20.10
CA VAL A 148 9.26 4.39 -21.02
C VAL A 148 10.05 4.82 -22.26
N LEU A 149 11.29 5.27 -22.09
CA LEU A 149 12.19 5.61 -23.21
C LEU A 149 12.51 4.42 -24.12
N ASN A 150 12.42 3.18 -23.60
CA ASN A 150 12.70 1.94 -24.34
C ASN A 150 11.42 1.18 -24.74
N MET A 151 10.23 1.76 -24.55
CA MET A 151 8.99 1.12 -24.99
C MET A 151 8.95 1.11 -26.51
N LYS A 152 8.90 -0.09 -27.09
CA LYS A 152 8.64 -0.26 -28.51
C LYS A 152 7.18 0.09 -28.81
N PRO A 153 6.88 0.68 -29.98
CA PRO A 153 5.50 0.90 -30.38
C PRO A 153 4.75 -0.44 -30.39
N VAL A 154 3.49 -0.41 -29.96
CA VAL A 154 2.56 -1.55 -30.06
C VAL A 154 2.08 -1.66 -31.49
#